data_AF-A0A660S338-F1
#
_entry.id   AF-A0A660S338-F1
#
_cell.length_a   1.000
_cell.length_b   1.000
_cell.length_c   1.000
_cell.angle_alpha   90.00
_cell.angle_beta   90.00
_cell.angle_gamma   90.00
#
_symmetry.space_group_name_H-M   'P 1'
#
loop_
_entity.id
_entity.type
_entity.pdbx_description
1 polymer ?
#
loop_
_entity_poly.entity_id
_entity_poly.type
_entity_poly.pdbx_seq_one_letter_code
_entity_poly.pdbx_strand_id
1 'polypeptide(L)' 'MDFTYDFAEVNGKVPMIEFLNSLTVKERAKIFAHDRVKKFKQIILTHGFIKKEQKTPRKEIERAKSIRKIWRSKR' A
#
# COMPACT_ATOMS: atom_id res chain seq x y z
N MET A 1 1.57 19.91 8.35
CA MET A 1 0.57 19.35 7.42
C MET A 1 0.60 17.86 7.64
N ASP A 2 -0.20 17.41 8.59
CA ASP A 2 -0.17 16.04 9.09
C ASP A 2 -0.85 15.13 8.07
N PHE A 3 -0.05 14.34 7.38
CA PHE A 3 -0.55 13.29 6.52
C PHE A 3 -1.04 12.15 7.40
N THR A 4 -2.33 11.83 7.31
CA THR A 4 -2.89 10.63 7.93
C THR A 4 -2.72 9.47 6.95
N TYR A 5 -1.81 8.55 7.25
CA TYR A 5 -1.68 7.28 6.55
C TYR A 5 -2.60 6.26 7.21
N ASP A 6 -3.48 5.66 6.41
CA ASP A 6 -4.30 4.53 6.84
C ASP A 6 -3.87 3.26 6.10
N PHE A 7 -3.98 2.14 6.80
CA PHE A 7 -3.76 0.83 6.20
C PHE A 7 -5.09 0.13 5.98
N ALA A 8 -5.29 -0.42 4.78
CA ALA A 8 -6.49 -1.17 4.49
C ALA A 8 -6.44 -2.56 5.16
N GLU A 9 -7.43 -2.87 5.98
CA GLU A 9 -7.60 -4.20 6.56
C GLU A 9 -8.54 -5.05 5.69
N VAL A 10 -8.07 -6.24 5.31
CA VAL A 10 -8.81 -7.22 4.52
C VAL A 10 -8.75 -8.55 5.27
N ASN A 11 -9.92 -9.10 5.62
CA ASN A 11 -10.05 -10.38 6.32
C ASN A 11 -9.22 -10.46 7.63
N GLY A 12 -9.20 -9.40 8.44
CA GLY A 12 -8.45 -9.38 9.71
C GLY A 12 -6.93 -9.25 9.55
N LYS A 13 -6.45 -9.03 8.32
CA LYS A 13 -5.04 -8.83 8.01
C LYS A 13 -4.81 -7.48 7.34
N VAL A 14 -3.61 -6.94 7.52
CA VAL A 14 -3.17 -5.71 6.85
C VAL A 14 -2.12 -6.09 5.80
N PRO A 15 -2.50 -6.24 4.51
CA PRO A 15 -1.60 -6.78 3.49
C PRO A 15 -0.33 -5.95 3.29
N MET A 16 -0.40 -4.64 3.52
CA MET A 16 0.77 -3.75 3.44
C MET A 16 1.78 -4.06 4.56
N ILE A 17 1.32 -4.35 5.78
CA ILE A 17 2.22 -4.67 6.90
C ILE A 17 2.85 -6.04 6.68
N GLU A 18 2.07 -7.03 6.25
CA GLU A 18 2.61 -8.35 5.87
C GLU A 18 3.71 -8.23 4.81
N PHE A 19 3.51 -7.35 3.82
CA PHE A 19 4.53 -7.06 2.82
C PHE A 19 5.77 -6.39 3.41
N LEU A 20 5.62 -5.34 4.22
CA LEU A 20 6.75 -4.64 4.83
C LEU A 20 7.58 -5.54 5.76
N ASN A 21 6.92 -6.47 6.46
CA ASN A 21 7.58 -7.46 7.31
C ASN A 21 8.35 -8.52 6.51
N SER A 22 7.95 -8.76 5.25
CA SER A 22 8.68 -9.66 4.34
C SER A 22 9.95 -9.03 3.75
N LEU A 23 10.10 -7.71 3.85
CA LEU A 23 11.24 -6.97 3.30
C LEU A 23 12.40 -6.90 4.28
N THR A 24 13.61 -6.80 3.74
CA THR A 24 14.80 -6.52 4.54
C THR A 24 14.80 -5.08 5.05
N VAL A 25 15.56 -4.82 6.13
CA VAL A 25 15.67 -3.48 6.74
C VAL A 25 16.13 -2.41 5.74
N LYS A 26 17.04 -2.77 4.81
CA LYS A 26 17.54 -1.86 3.77
C LYS A 26 16.47 -1.52 2.73
N GLU A 27 15.66 -2.50 2.33
CA GLU A 27 14.56 -2.28 1.38
C GLU A 27 13.46 -1.42 2.00
N ARG A 28 13.13 -1.68 3.25
CA ARG A 28 12.17 -0.89 4.03
C ARG A 28 12.61 0.57 4.13
N ALA A 29 13.89 0.83 4.41
CA ALA A 29 14.44 2.18 4.48
C ALA A 29 14.33 2.93 3.14
N LYS A 30 14.51 2.24 2.00
CA LYS A 30 14.35 2.85 0.67
C LYS A 30 12.91 3.27 0.38
N ILE A 31 11.92 2.50 0.83
CA ILE A 31 10.50 2.85 0.66
C ILE A 31 10.19 4.15 1.41
N PHE A 32 10.62 4.25 2.67
CA PHE A 32 10.42 5.47 3.47
C PHE A 32 11.18 6.67 2.90
N ALA A 33 12.37 6.46 2.31
CA ALA A 33 13.16 7.54 1.73
C ALA A 33 12.59 8.10 0.41
N HIS A 34 11.82 7.31 -0.35
CA HIS A 34 11.25 7.73 -1.65
C HIS A 34 9.79 8.20 -1.56
N ASP A 35 9.18 8.18 -0.38
CA ASP A 35 7.80 8.64 -0.16
C ASP A 35 7.71 10.18 -0.16
N ARG A 36 8.07 10.82 -1.29
CA ARG A 36 7.76 12.23 -1.57
C ARG A 36 6.34 12.33 -2.11
N VAL A 37 5.35 12.14 -1.24
CA VAL A 37 3.94 12.19 -1.66
C VAL A 37 3.50 13.65 -1.82
N LYS A 38 3.01 13.99 -3.02
CA LYS A 38 2.28 15.25 -3.28
C LYS A 38 1.12 15.38 -2.30
N LYS A 39 0.84 16.60 -1.81
CA LYS A 39 -0.22 16.90 -0.83
C LYS A 39 -1.57 16.23 -1.17
N PHE A 40 -1.82 15.03 -0.62
CA PHE A 40 -3.15 14.41 -0.57
C PHE A 40 -3.65 14.46 0.88
N LYS A 41 -4.94 14.75 1.05
CA LYS A 41 -5.57 14.87 2.39
C LYS A 41 -5.62 13.55 3.17
N GLN A 42 -5.61 12.40 2.48
CA GLN A 42 -5.61 11.06 3.09
C GLN A 42 -4.99 10.06 2.11
N ILE A 43 -4.08 9.20 2.59
CA ILE A 43 -3.42 8.15 1.81
C ILE A 43 -3.81 6.81 2.44
N ILE A 44 -4.31 5.89 1.62
CA ILE A 44 -4.68 4.54 2.06
C ILE A 44 -3.78 3.53 1.36
N LEU A 45 -2.97 2.84 2.15
CA LEU A 45 -2.09 1.79 1.66
C LEU A 45 -2.84 0.46 1.63
N THR A 46 -3.03 -0.10 0.43
CA THR A 46 -3.82 -1.33 0.24
C THR A 46 -2.98 -2.59 0.38
N HIS A 47 -1.96 -2.73 -0.46
CA HIS A 47 -1.02 -3.85 -0.47
C HIS A 47 0.29 -3.42 -1.13
N GLY A 48 1.36 -4.18 -0.88
CA GLY A 48 2.63 -4.03 -1.57
C GLY A 48 2.93 -5.21 -2.49
N PHE A 49 3.71 -4.97 -3.54
CA PHE A 49 4.20 -5.99 -4.46
C PHE A 49 5.57 -5.59 -5.01
N ILE A 50 6.38 -6.58 -5.39
CA ILE A 50 7.66 -6.34 -6.07
C ILE A 50 7.38 -6.21 -7.57
N LYS A 51 7.67 -5.05 -8.13
CA LYS A 51 7.51 -4.79 -9.56
C LYS A 51 8.63 -5.48 -10.34
N LYS A 52 8.31 -6.55 -11.06
CA LYS A 52 9.27 -7.31 -11.88
C LYS A 52 9.38 -6.79 -13.32
N GLU A 53 8.35 -6.09 -13.81
CA GLU A 53 8.25 -5.60 -15.19
C GLU A 53 8.22 -4.07 -15.25
N GLN A 54 8.50 -3.48 -16.41
CA GLN A 54 8.53 -2.02 -16.58
C GLN A 54 7.14 -1.38 -16.34
N LYS A 55 6.06 -2.04 -16.76
CA LYS A 55 4.67 -1.59 -16.56
C LYS A 55 4.10 -2.18 -15.27
N THR A 56 3.13 -1.48 -14.68
CA THR A 56 2.41 -1.99 -13.51
C THR A 56 1.51 -3.14 -13.94
N PRO A 57 1.66 -4.36 -13.38
CA PRO A 57 0.84 -5.49 -13.77
C PRO A 57 -0.65 -5.23 -13.52
N ARG A 58 -1.51 -5.56 -14.49
CA ARG A 58 -2.96 -5.29 -14.42
C ARG A 58 -3.61 -5.97 -13.21
N LYS A 59 -3.14 -7.16 -12.84
CA LYS A 59 -3.59 -7.93 -11.68
C LYS A 59 -3.43 -7.17 -10.35
N GLU A 60 -2.30 -6.48 -10.17
CA GLU A 60 -2.05 -5.70 -8.94
C GLU A 60 -2.94 -4.45 -8.88
N ILE A 61 -3.24 -3.83 -10.04
CA ILE A 61 -4.18 -2.71 -10.14
C ILE A 61 -5.60 -3.17 -9.76
N GLU A 62 -6.04 -4.31 -10.27
CA GLU A 62 -7.36 -4.87 -9.95
C GLU A 62 -7.46 -5.26 -8.47
N ARG A 63 -6.40 -5.86 -7.92
CA ARG A 63 -6.30 -6.15 -6.49
C ARG A 63 -6.42 -4.88 -5.64
N ALA A 64 -5.72 -3.81 -5.97
CA ALA A 64 -5.82 -2.52 -5.27
C ALA A 64 -7.26 -1.98 -5.26
N LYS A 65 -7.96 -2.06 -6.41
CA LYS A 65 -9.35 -1.61 -6.53
C LYS A 65 -10.29 -2.43 -5.65
N SER A 66 -10.13 -3.75 -5.63
CA SER A 66 -10.94 -4.64 -4.79
C SER A 66 -10.75 -4.36 -3.30
N ILE A 67 -9.49 -4.20 -2.85
CA ILE A 67 -9.18 -3.87 -1.45
C ILE A 67 -9.77 -2.50 -1.08
N ARG A 68 -9.65 -1.50 -1.95
CA ARG A 68 -10.26 -0.18 -1.75
C ARG A 68 -11.78 -0.26 -1.61
N LYS A 69 -12.45 -1.11 -2.40
CA LYS A 69 -13.90 -1.32 -2.31
C LYS A 69 -14.30 -1.93 -0.97
N ILE A 70 -13.56 -2.95 -0.51
CA ILE A 70 -13.77 -3.60 0.80
C ILE A 70 -13.59 -2.58 1.93
N TRP A 71 -12.47 -1.84 1.92
CA TRP A 71 -12.18 -0.81 2.93
C TRP A 71 -13.27 0.26 2.98
N ARG A 72 -13.74 0.73 1.81
CA ARG A 72 -14.81 1.73 1.73
C ARG A 72 -16.17 1.19 2.17
N SER A 73 -16.40 -0.11 2.08
CA SER A 73 -17.64 -0.76 2.52
C SER A 73 -17.67 -1.03 4.03
N LYS A 74 -16.51 -1.06 4.70
CA LYS A 74 -16.39 -1.26 6.15
C LYS A 74 -16.54 0.04 6.96
N ARG A 75 -16.69 1.19 6.31
CA ARG A 75 -16.74 2.53 6.91
C ARG A 75 -18.11 3.16 6.69
#